data_AF-A0A919IHB5-F1
#
_entry.id   AF-A0A919IHB5-F1
#
_cell.length_a   1.000
_cell.length_b   1.000
_cell.length_c   1.000
_cell.angle_alpha   90.00
_cell.angle_beta   90.00
_cell.angle_gamma   90.00
#
_symmetry.space_group_name_H-M   'P 1'
#
loop_
_entity.id
_entity.type
_entity.pdbx_description
1 polymer ?
#
loop_
_entity_poly.entity_id
_entity_poly.type
_entity_poly.pdbx_seq_one_letter_code
_entity_poly.pdbx_strand_id
1 'polypeptide(L)'
;MTKKTVVALLVTNLAVSVLFALITLLLHDPILAYQHGHDPSADPAALSRTLWTRPLPILGVAMLYARFVRQLLAGDPRALRRVRIVSAAGLIGVGWLLLSGEYPAWLRIVEGVQLLLLAALVITVNLRAVRSAFDAPIPADSRPRNRRAAWTLVLLAPVVAELMLGNIPVRQLWAFPAFIPIYGAGALLIREVTRRTGRGVATMLLLGLAYGLIEEGLVLQSLTSPTIYRAAQWAPRLLCVNSAYTELNLVYHPVFSITIPIVLTELLFARHGRLPYLRRGGLIATGVVAVLGALLVRFAVLPSEDPGYTMPVVAAAAVLAVALLVTVIALRVRREPASRTATATRVLSPAVTAVVTGAGAFAFVALLFPFAGSEQSFFTHGAWAFAPMAAAAGITAGTGLLLRRWTAARSWTRAHLFGAVLGATVGHAVFGLVANAGTLADRLFLGTLTLLTVVLGTMALRRTRPDQAVPNQAVPDQTVTDRAVTDRR
;
A
#
# COMPACT_ATOMS: atom_id res chain seq x y z
N MET A 1 40.75 12.19 -0.18
CA MET A 1 39.55 11.92 -1.00
C MET A 1 38.36 11.57 -0.10
N THR A 2 37.52 12.54 0.23
CA THR A 2 36.94 12.63 1.58
C THR A 2 35.47 13.06 1.57
N LYS A 3 34.52 12.19 1.20
CA LYS A 3 33.06 12.48 1.10
C LYS A 3 32.65 13.36 -0.07
N LYS A 4 33.33 14.49 -0.32
CA LYS A 4 33.04 15.40 -1.45
C LYS A 4 33.17 14.70 -2.82
N THR A 5 34.16 13.83 -2.99
CA THR A 5 34.35 13.05 -4.22
C THR A 5 33.21 12.05 -4.46
N VAL A 6 32.72 11.38 -3.41
CA VAL A 6 31.56 10.47 -3.49
C VAL A 6 30.31 11.25 -3.87
N VAL A 7 30.12 12.43 -3.28
CA VAL A 7 29.01 13.32 -3.62
C VAL A 7 29.11 13.81 -5.05
N ALA A 8 30.28 14.26 -5.51
CA ALA A 8 30.48 14.72 -6.88
C ALA A 8 30.17 13.61 -7.89
N LEU A 9 30.73 12.42 -7.72
CA LEU A 9 30.44 11.26 -8.59
C LEU A 9 28.96 10.90 -8.60
N LEU A 10 28.33 10.91 -7.43
CA LEU A 10 26.90 10.64 -7.31
C LEU A 10 26.09 11.73 -8.05
N VAL A 11 26.49 13.00 -8.00
CA VAL A 11 25.74 14.15 -8.56
C VAL A 11 25.85 14.12 -10.07
N THR A 12 27.08 13.92 -10.55
CA THR A 12 27.37 13.76 -11.98
C THR A 12 26.61 12.56 -12.53
N ASN A 13 26.59 11.42 -11.82
CA ASN A 13 25.80 10.27 -12.24
C ASN A 13 24.31 10.58 -12.34
N LEU A 14 23.74 11.28 -11.34
CA LEU A 14 22.33 11.69 -11.41
C LEU A 14 22.08 12.62 -12.60
N ALA A 15 22.94 13.61 -12.83
CA ALA A 15 22.79 14.55 -13.94
C ALA A 15 22.77 13.82 -15.28
N VAL A 16 23.67 12.85 -15.47
CA VAL A 16 23.69 11.98 -16.65
C VAL A 16 22.42 11.11 -16.74
N SER A 17 21.96 10.53 -15.64
CA SER A 17 20.70 9.75 -15.63
C SER A 17 19.47 10.61 -15.96
N VAL A 18 19.41 11.84 -15.46
CA VAL A 18 18.32 12.79 -15.79
C VAL A 18 18.41 13.23 -17.24
N LEU A 19 19.61 13.50 -17.75
CA LEU A 19 19.83 13.80 -19.17
C LEU A 19 19.39 12.63 -20.05
N PHE A 20 19.77 11.40 -19.71
CA PHE A 20 19.31 10.19 -20.40
C PHE A 20 17.78 10.11 -20.40
N ALA A 21 17.14 10.27 -19.24
CA ALA A 21 15.69 10.29 -19.10
C ALA A 21 15.02 11.37 -19.98
N LEU A 22 15.56 12.58 -20.01
CA LEU A 22 15.05 13.68 -20.83
C LEU A 22 15.22 13.40 -22.34
N ILE A 23 16.37 12.88 -22.74
CA ILE A 23 16.63 12.50 -24.13
C ILE A 23 15.66 11.41 -24.58
N THR A 24 15.39 10.40 -23.74
CA THR A 24 14.44 9.33 -24.05
C THR A 24 13.00 9.85 -24.20
N LEU A 25 12.63 10.88 -23.43
CA LEU A 25 11.32 11.55 -23.57
C LEU A 25 11.23 12.44 -24.80
N LEU A 26 12.27 13.24 -25.07
CA LEU A 26 12.29 14.19 -26.19
C LEU A 26 12.42 13.49 -27.55
N LEU A 27 13.14 12.37 -27.59
CA LEU A 27 13.37 11.56 -28.80
C LEU A 27 12.58 10.24 -28.73
N HIS A 28 11.39 10.28 -28.14
CA HIS A 28 10.52 9.12 -27.96
C HIS A 28 10.27 8.38 -29.28
N ASP A 29 9.77 9.07 -30.32
CA ASP A 29 9.37 8.41 -31.57
C ASP A 29 10.55 7.81 -32.35
N PRO A 30 11.71 8.49 -32.47
CA PRO A 30 12.92 7.88 -33.05
C PRO A 30 13.42 6.64 -32.31
N ILE A 31 13.35 6.64 -30.97
CA ILE A 31 13.79 5.50 -30.15
C ILE A 31 12.80 4.34 -30.29
N LEU A 32 11.50 4.63 -30.29
CA LEU A 32 10.46 3.64 -30.52
C LEU A 32 10.59 2.97 -31.89
N ALA A 33 10.84 3.75 -32.93
CA ALA A 33 11.08 3.24 -34.28
C ALA A 33 12.33 2.34 -34.34
N TYR A 34 13.41 2.70 -33.64
CA TYR A 34 14.59 1.86 -33.52
C TYR A 34 14.29 0.53 -32.82
N GLN A 35 13.58 0.56 -31.69
CA GLN A 35 13.23 -0.63 -30.92
C GLN A 35 12.35 -1.58 -31.71
N HIS A 36 11.34 -1.05 -32.41
CA HIS A 36 10.48 -1.86 -33.27
C HIS A 36 11.23 -2.41 -34.49
N GLY A 37 12.21 -1.69 -35.03
CA GLY A 37 13.08 -2.21 -36.08
C GLY A 37 14.01 -3.35 -35.63
N HIS A 38 14.40 -3.35 -34.35
CA HIS A 38 15.22 -4.42 -33.74
C HIS A 38 14.41 -5.63 -33.30
N ASP A 39 13.15 -5.42 -32.89
CA ASP A 39 12.20 -6.48 -32.59
C ASP A 39 10.84 -6.19 -33.26
N PRO A 40 10.70 -6.58 -34.55
CA PRO A 40 9.47 -6.35 -35.31
C PRO A 40 8.27 -7.12 -34.73
N SER A 41 8.51 -8.12 -33.89
CA SER A 41 7.48 -8.93 -33.25
C SER A 41 6.90 -8.29 -31.99
N ALA A 42 7.58 -7.27 -31.44
CA ALA A 42 7.14 -6.55 -30.26
C ALA A 42 6.02 -5.55 -30.58
N ASP A 43 5.00 -5.50 -29.71
CA ASP A 43 3.90 -4.54 -29.78
C ASP A 43 4.44 -3.09 -29.64
N PRO A 44 4.30 -2.23 -30.68
CA PRO A 44 4.74 -0.84 -30.63
C PRO A 44 4.10 -0.05 -29.47
N ALA A 45 2.86 -0.37 -29.10
CA ALA A 45 2.19 0.28 -27.99
C ALA A 45 2.82 -0.12 -26.64
N ALA A 46 3.23 -1.39 -26.48
CA ALA A 46 3.94 -1.86 -25.30
C ALA A 46 5.35 -1.24 -25.17
N LEU A 47 6.08 -1.11 -26.27
CA LEU A 47 7.38 -0.45 -26.31
C LEU A 47 7.27 1.04 -25.94
N SER A 48 6.29 1.74 -26.51
CA SER A 48 5.98 3.13 -26.20
C SER A 48 5.69 3.33 -24.71
N ARG A 49 4.79 2.52 -24.11
CA ARG A 49 4.50 2.57 -22.67
C ARG A 49 5.74 2.36 -21.81
N THR A 50 6.60 1.44 -22.21
CA THR A 50 7.86 1.17 -21.50
C THR A 50 8.79 2.38 -21.55
N LEU A 51 8.92 3.05 -22.70
CA LEU A 51 9.71 4.26 -22.86
C LEU A 51 9.18 5.42 -22.00
N TRP A 52 7.86 5.61 -21.92
CA TRP A 52 7.25 6.65 -21.08
C TRP A 52 7.45 6.42 -19.57
N THR A 53 7.54 5.17 -19.13
CA THR A 53 7.61 4.83 -17.71
C THR A 53 9.05 4.74 -17.16
N ARG A 54 10.03 4.38 -17.99
CA ARG A 54 11.46 4.26 -17.62
C ARG A 54 12.07 5.53 -16.95
N PRO A 55 11.70 6.77 -17.33
CA PRO A 55 12.17 7.99 -16.69
C PRO A 55 11.65 8.24 -15.25
N LEU A 56 10.49 7.71 -14.88
CA LEU A 56 9.82 8.03 -13.61
C LEU A 56 10.63 7.64 -12.36
N PRO A 57 11.27 6.46 -12.29
CA PRO A 57 12.15 6.10 -11.17
C PRO A 57 13.36 7.05 -11.02
N ILE A 58 13.93 7.51 -12.14
CA ILE A 58 15.09 8.42 -12.15
C ILE A 58 14.69 9.77 -11.54
N LEU A 59 13.53 10.30 -11.93
CA LEU A 59 12.98 11.54 -11.36
C LEU A 59 12.63 11.38 -9.87
N GLY A 60 12.09 10.22 -9.48
CA GLY A 60 11.84 9.89 -8.07
C GLY A 60 13.12 9.86 -7.23
N VAL A 61 14.20 9.29 -7.76
CA VAL A 61 15.53 9.27 -7.13
C VAL A 61 16.11 10.69 -7.05
N ALA A 62 15.95 11.50 -8.10
CA ALA A 62 16.39 12.89 -8.13
C ALA A 62 15.74 13.74 -7.03
N MET A 63 14.46 13.52 -6.73
CA MET A 63 13.75 14.26 -5.69
C MET A 63 14.28 13.95 -4.26
N LEU A 64 14.78 12.74 -4.03
CA LEU A 64 15.37 12.33 -2.75
C LEU A 64 16.85 12.73 -2.62
N TYR A 65 17.43 13.25 -3.69
CA TYR A 65 18.85 13.38 -3.87
C TYR A 65 19.51 14.41 -2.96
N ALA A 66 18.89 15.59 -2.79
CA ALA A 66 19.36 16.63 -1.88
C ALA A 66 19.41 16.17 -0.41
N ARG A 67 18.57 15.19 -0.04
CA ARG A 67 18.58 14.57 1.29
C ARG A 67 19.74 13.58 1.43
N PHE A 68 20.07 12.84 0.37
CA PHE A 68 21.19 11.90 0.35
C PHE A 68 22.55 12.61 0.40
N VAL A 69 22.73 13.65 -0.40
CA VAL A 69 23.95 14.47 -0.40
C VAL A 69 24.23 15.03 0.99
N ARG A 70 23.21 15.61 1.64
CA ARG A 70 23.34 16.11 3.02
C ARG A 70 23.76 15.02 4.02
N GLN A 71 23.22 13.80 3.89
CA GLN A 71 23.61 12.68 4.76
C GLN A 71 25.05 12.20 4.51
N LEU A 72 25.50 12.19 3.24
CA LEU A 72 26.87 11.83 2.88
C LEU A 72 27.89 12.86 3.36
N LEU A 73 27.60 14.15 3.21
CA LEU A 73 28.44 15.23 3.71
C LEU A 73 28.52 15.22 5.24
N ALA A 74 27.41 14.89 5.92
CA ALA A 74 27.37 14.71 7.38
C ALA A 74 28.12 13.46 7.86
N GLY A 75 28.60 12.59 6.96
CA GLY A 75 29.33 11.38 7.34
C GLY A 75 28.46 10.23 7.87
N ASP A 76 27.18 10.14 7.49
CA ASP A 76 26.30 9.05 7.92
C ASP A 76 26.72 7.70 7.25
N PRO A 77 27.24 6.69 7.99
CA PRO A 77 27.61 5.40 7.41
C PRO A 77 26.43 4.67 6.74
N ARG A 78 25.18 4.98 7.11
CA ARG A 78 24.00 4.41 6.46
C ARG A 78 23.81 5.00 5.06
N ALA A 79 24.17 6.27 4.85
CA ALA A 79 24.13 6.87 3.54
C ALA A 79 25.20 6.24 2.63
N LEU A 80 26.42 6.04 3.14
CA LEU A 80 27.47 5.33 2.39
C LEU A 80 27.03 3.90 2.03
N ARG A 81 26.43 3.15 2.96
CA ARG A 81 25.91 1.79 2.68
C ARG A 81 24.83 1.80 1.60
N ARG A 82 23.92 2.78 1.61
CA ARG A 82 22.89 2.91 0.58
C ARG A 82 23.49 3.24 -0.79
N VAL A 83 24.46 4.16 -0.84
CA VAL A 83 25.18 4.46 -2.09
C VAL A 83 25.85 3.19 -2.63
N ARG A 84 26.53 2.40 -1.79
CA ARG A 84 27.13 1.11 -2.21
C ARG A 84 26.15 0.16 -2.86
N ILE A 85 24.96 -0.01 -2.26
CA ILE A 85 23.92 -0.91 -2.79
C ILE A 85 23.36 -0.36 -4.10
N VAL A 86 22.98 0.93 -4.12
CA VAL A 86 22.37 1.56 -5.30
C VAL A 86 23.35 1.65 -6.45
N SER A 87 24.62 1.96 -6.20
CA SER A 87 25.63 2.03 -7.26
C SER A 87 25.95 0.66 -7.84
N ALA A 88 25.97 -0.40 -7.02
CA ALA A 88 26.16 -1.77 -7.50
C ALA A 88 24.95 -2.27 -8.31
N ALA A 89 23.73 -2.06 -7.81
CA ALA A 89 22.51 -2.41 -8.54
C ALA A 89 22.38 -1.62 -9.85
N GLY A 90 22.69 -0.31 -9.81
CA GLY A 90 22.72 0.55 -10.99
C GLY A 90 23.75 0.09 -12.01
N LEU A 91 24.95 -0.32 -11.58
CA LEU A 91 25.99 -0.83 -12.47
C LEU A 91 25.53 -2.09 -13.21
N ILE A 92 24.85 -3.01 -12.50
CA ILE A 92 24.27 -4.22 -13.10
C ILE A 92 23.14 -3.84 -14.09
N GLY A 93 22.23 -2.96 -13.68
CA GLY A 93 21.08 -2.57 -14.50
C GLY A 93 21.47 -1.84 -15.78
N VAL A 94 22.36 -0.84 -15.69
CA VAL A 94 22.88 -0.11 -16.87
C VAL A 94 23.76 -1.02 -17.72
N GLY A 95 24.53 -1.91 -17.11
CA GLY A 95 25.33 -2.89 -17.83
C GLY A 95 24.47 -3.85 -18.65
N TRP A 96 23.36 -4.32 -18.08
CA TRP A 96 22.38 -5.14 -18.79
C TRP A 96 21.74 -4.39 -19.97
N LEU A 97 21.29 -3.15 -19.76
CA LEU A 97 20.70 -2.32 -20.83
C LEU A 97 21.68 -2.07 -21.99
N LEU A 98 22.95 -1.81 -21.66
CA LEU A 98 23.98 -1.60 -22.67
C LEU A 98 24.24 -2.88 -23.50
N LEU A 99 24.18 -4.05 -22.85
CA LEU A 99 24.35 -5.36 -23.49
C LEU A 99 23.11 -5.81 -24.28
N SER A 100 21.90 -5.43 -23.85
CA SER A 100 20.66 -5.83 -24.53
C SER A 100 20.47 -5.12 -25.88
N GLY A 101 21.17 -4.00 -26.11
CA GLY A 101 21.15 -3.32 -27.41
C GLY A 101 19.83 -2.62 -27.73
N GLU A 102 18.96 -2.43 -26.73
CA GLU A 102 17.62 -1.84 -26.85
C GLU A 102 17.61 -0.36 -27.28
N TYR A 103 18.78 0.29 -27.36
CA TYR A 103 18.91 1.70 -27.69
C TYR A 103 19.88 1.97 -28.85
N PRO A 104 19.66 3.05 -29.62
CA PRO A 104 20.56 3.47 -30.67
C PRO A 104 22.00 3.68 -30.18
N ALA A 105 22.97 3.51 -31.08
CA ALA A 105 24.40 3.65 -30.76
C ALA A 105 24.76 4.98 -30.08
N TRP A 106 24.14 6.08 -30.49
CA TRP A 106 24.39 7.40 -29.89
C TRP A 106 23.86 7.51 -28.45
N LEU A 107 22.75 6.86 -28.13
CA LEU A 107 22.19 6.86 -26.78
C LEU A 107 22.96 5.90 -25.85
N ARG A 108 23.48 4.79 -26.41
CA ARG A 108 24.39 3.88 -25.71
C ARG A 108 25.70 4.53 -25.27
N ILE A 109 26.13 5.63 -25.92
CA ILE A 109 27.27 6.43 -25.43
C ILE A 109 26.94 7.05 -24.07
N VAL A 110 25.71 7.57 -23.89
CA VAL A 110 25.25 8.14 -22.62
C VAL A 110 25.19 7.06 -21.55
N GLU A 111 24.71 5.86 -21.89
CA GLU A 111 24.72 4.69 -20.99
C GLU A 111 26.14 4.25 -20.62
N GLY A 112 27.08 4.26 -21.57
CA GLY A 112 28.49 3.98 -21.33
C GLY A 112 29.13 4.96 -20.35
N VAL A 113 28.86 6.26 -20.50
CA VAL A 113 29.30 7.29 -19.54
C VAL A 113 28.68 7.05 -18.16
N GLN A 114 27.38 6.72 -18.10
CA GLN A 114 26.70 6.39 -16.85
C GLN A 114 27.31 5.15 -16.18
N LEU A 115 27.64 4.11 -16.95
CA LEU A 115 28.27 2.89 -16.46
C LEU A 115 29.67 3.17 -15.87
N LEU A 116 30.48 3.99 -16.55
CA LEU A 116 31.78 4.42 -16.05
C LEU A 116 31.67 5.22 -14.75
N LEU A 117 30.69 6.13 -14.65
CA LEU A 117 30.42 6.89 -13.42
C LEU A 117 29.98 5.97 -12.27
N LEU A 118 29.14 4.98 -12.54
CA LEU A 118 28.72 3.97 -11.55
C LEU A 118 29.89 3.08 -11.12
N ALA A 119 30.76 2.67 -12.05
CA ALA A 119 31.95 1.88 -11.74
C ALA A 119 32.93 2.68 -10.87
N ALA A 120 33.21 3.92 -11.25
CA ALA A 120 34.02 4.85 -10.45
C ALA A 120 33.41 5.08 -9.06
N LEU A 121 32.08 5.22 -8.98
CA LEU A 121 31.37 5.36 -7.72
C LEU A 121 31.51 4.11 -6.84
N VAL A 122 31.28 2.91 -7.39
CA VAL A 122 31.44 1.61 -6.71
C VAL A 122 32.87 1.44 -6.18
N ILE A 123 33.89 1.72 -6.98
CA ILE A 123 35.28 1.66 -6.55
C ILE A 123 35.50 2.64 -5.39
N THR A 124 35.12 3.90 -5.58
CA THR A 124 35.35 5.00 -4.61
C THR A 124 34.71 4.72 -3.26
N VAL A 125 33.46 4.24 -3.21
CA VAL A 125 32.76 3.94 -1.95
C VAL A 125 33.30 2.72 -1.20
N ASN A 126 34.09 1.88 -1.87
CA ASN A 126 34.74 0.71 -1.27
C ASN A 126 36.20 0.98 -0.83
N LEU A 127 36.80 2.10 -1.25
CA LEU A 127 38.14 2.51 -0.81
C LEU A 127 38.21 2.65 0.71
N ARG A 128 39.28 2.13 1.31
CA ARG A 128 39.51 2.20 2.77
C ARG A 128 39.47 3.64 3.30
N ALA A 129 40.09 4.57 2.58
CA ALA A 129 40.12 6.00 2.94
C ALA A 129 38.73 6.67 2.95
N VAL A 130 37.80 6.19 2.11
CA VAL A 130 36.42 6.68 2.11
C VAL A 130 35.65 6.02 3.25
N ARG A 131 35.78 4.71 3.46
CA ARG A 131 35.09 3.99 4.54
C ARG A 131 35.44 4.54 5.92
N SER A 132 36.72 4.79 6.19
CA SER A 132 37.17 5.36 7.47
C SER A 132 36.59 6.73 7.76
N ALA A 133 36.29 7.53 6.73
CA ALA A 133 35.64 8.84 6.89
C ALA A 133 34.17 8.76 7.37
N PHE A 134 33.57 7.56 7.36
CA PHE A 134 32.20 7.28 7.81
C PHE A 134 32.15 6.35 9.03
N ASP A 135 33.29 5.96 9.61
CA ASP A 135 33.35 5.03 10.76
C ASP A 135 33.03 5.71 12.11
N ALA A 136 32.66 7.00 12.11
CA ALA A 136 32.21 7.69 13.30
C ALA A 136 30.95 7.00 13.90
N PRO A 137 30.96 6.65 15.19
CA PRO A 137 29.79 6.07 15.86
C PRO A 137 28.58 7.01 15.73
N ILE A 138 27.55 6.61 14.98
CA ILE A 138 26.30 7.36 14.95
C ILE A 138 25.65 7.21 16.33
N PRO A 139 25.30 8.30 17.02
CA PRO A 139 24.47 8.24 18.22
C PRO A 139 23.24 7.35 17.97
N ALA A 140 22.95 6.44 18.90
CA ALA A 140 21.77 5.61 18.81
C ALA A 140 20.52 6.52 18.80
N ASP A 141 19.95 6.78 17.63
CA ASP A 141 18.74 7.59 17.52
C ASP A 141 17.60 6.85 18.24
N SER A 142 17.23 7.41 19.40
CA SER A 142 16.32 6.90 20.42
C SER A 142 14.85 6.93 19.99
N ARG A 143 14.53 7.47 18.81
CA ARG A 143 13.15 7.51 18.31
C ARG A 143 12.63 6.09 18.06
N PRO A 144 11.41 5.77 18.52
CA PRO A 144 10.81 4.45 18.34
C PRO A 144 10.71 4.12 16.85
N ARG A 145 11.17 2.92 16.49
CA ARG A 145 11.07 2.35 15.15
C ARG A 145 10.82 0.86 15.24
N ASN A 146 10.11 0.29 14.28
CA ASN A 146 9.95 -1.14 14.17
C ASN A 146 9.91 -1.55 12.70
N ARG A 147 11.09 -1.94 12.19
CA ARG A 147 11.22 -2.36 10.79
C ARG A 147 10.49 -3.67 10.50
N ARG A 148 10.43 -4.57 11.47
CA ARG A 148 9.73 -5.86 11.31
C ARG A 148 8.25 -5.60 11.13
N ALA A 149 7.63 -4.80 12.00
CA ALA A 149 6.23 -4.41 11.88
C ALA A 149 5.94 -3.66 10.56
N ALA A 150 6.81 -2.74 10.15
CA ALA A 150 6.66 -2.05 8.86
C ALA A 150 6.64 -3.02 7.66
N TRP A 151 7.59 -3.96 7.60
CA TRP A 151 7.64 -4.95 6.52
C TRP A 151 6.48 -5.94 6.59
N THR A 152 6.07 -6.36 7.79
CA THR A 152 4.87 -7.19 7.95
C THR A 152 3.65 -6.47 7.38
N LEU A 153 3.42 -5.20 7.69
CA LEU A 153 2.29 -4.44 7.14
C LEU A 153 2.36 -4.31 5.61
N VAL A 154 3.55 -3.97 5.09
CA VAL A 154 3.77 -3.78 3.64
C VAL A 154 3.45 -5.04 2.84
N LEU A 155 3.72 -6.23 3.39
CA LEU A 155 3.40 -7.51 2.75
C LEU A 155 1.97 -7.95 3.02
N LEU A 156 1.48 -7.74 4.24
CA LEU A 156 0.15 -8.19 4.65
C LEU A 156 -0.96 -7.43 3.93
N ALA A 157 -0.79 -6.14 3.64
CA ALA A 157 -1.79 -5.33 2.98
C ALA A 157 -2.22 -5.90 1.61
N PRO A 158 -1.32 -6.12 0.63
CA PRO A 158 -1.70 -6.74 -0.65
C PRO A 158 -2.13 -8.21 -0.52
N VAL A 159 -1.68 -8.95 0.50
CA VAL A 159 -2.19 -10.32 0.74
C VAL A 159 -3.68 -10.27 1.05
N VAL A 160 -4.09 -9.42 1.99
CA VAL A 160 -5.51 -9.29 2.37
C VAL A 160 -6.33 -8.67 1.24
N ALA A 161 -5.79 -7.62 0.59
CA ALA A 161 -6.52 -6.89 -0.45
C ALA A 161 -6.71 -7.68 -1.75
N GLU A 162 -5.75 -8.52 -2.16
CA GLU A 162 -5.77 -9.14 -3.49
C GLU A 162 -5.74 -10.66 -3.44
N LEU A 163 -4.78 -11.23 -2.70
CA LEU A 163 -4.62 -12.69 -2.68
C LEU A 163 -5.78 -13.39 -1.98
N MET A 164 -6.24 -12.87 -0.84
CA MET A 164 -7.34 -13.50 -0.09
C MET A 164 -8.68 -13.36 -0.81
N LEU A 165 -8.89 -12.31 -1.62
CA LEU A 165 -10.08 -12.19 -2.45
C LEU A 165 -10.03 -13.11 -3.68
N GLY A 166 -8.84 -13.55 -4.09
CA GLY A 166 -8.67 -14.35 -5.30
C GLY A 166 -8.65 -13.55 -6.60
N ASN A 167 -8.40 -12.24 -6.54
CA ASN A 167 -8.25 -11.38 -7.72
C ASN A 167 -7.01 -11.73 -8.56
N ILE A 168 -5.99 -12.30 -7.92
CA ILE A 168 -4.75 -12.75 -8.58
C ILE A 168 -4.79 -14.28 -8.66
N PRO A 169 -5.05 -14.86 -9.86
CA PRO A 169 -4.95 -16.30 -10.06
C PRO A 169 -3.54 -16.80 -9.77
N VAL A 170 -3.40 -18.07 -9.38
CA VAL A 170 -2.10 -18.67 -9.02
C VAL A 170 -1.08 -18.53 -10.16
N ARG A 171 -1.52 -18.67 -11.42
CA ARG A 171 -0.68 -18.48 -12.62
C ARG A 171 -0.08 -17.07 -12.76
N GLN A 172 -0.69 -16.07 -12.12
CA GLN A 172 -0.27 -14.67 -12.14
C GLN A 172 0.37 -14.24 -10.81
N LEU A 173 0.67 -15.16 -9.90
CA LEU A 173 1.28 -14.83 -8.61
C LEU A 173 2.62 -14.11 -8.75
N TRP A 174 3.32 -14.29 -9.87
CA TRP A 174 4.55 -13.55 -10.21
C TRP A 174 4.33 -12.02 -10.30
N ALA A 175 3.11 -11.55 -10.54
CA ALA A 175 2.74 -10.14 -10.58
C ALA A 175 2.49 -9.54 -9.19
N PHE A 176 2.38 -10.36 -8.14
CA PHE A 176 2.15 -9.92 -6.76
C PHE A 176 3.09 -8.78 -6.29
N PRO A 177 4.41 -8.78 -6.61
CA PRO A 177 5.29 -7.68 -6.22
C PRO A 177 4.87 -6.30 -6.73
N ALA A 178 4.14 -6.20 -7.84
CA ALA A 178 3.63 -4.94 -8.39
C ALA A 178 2.57 -4.28 -7.50
N PHE A 179 1.89 -5.07 -6.65
CA PHE A 179 0.87 -4.59 -5.72
C PHE A 179 1.46 -4.07 -4.39
N ILE A 180 2.72 -4.41 -4.10
CA ILE A 180 3.39 -4.00 -2.85
C ILE A 180 3.57 -2.47 -2.77
N PRO A 181 4.02 -1.75 -3.84
CA PRO A 181 4.15 -0.31 -3.81
C PRO A 181 2.83 0.42 -3.54
N ILE A 182 1.72 -0.01 -4.15
CA ILE A 182 0.43 0.69 -4.03
C ILE A 182 -0.25 0.36 -2.69
N TYR A 183 -0.53 -0.92 -2.42
CA TYR A 183 -1.20 -1.36 -1.19
C TYR A 183 -0.28 -1.30 0.03
N GLY A 184 0.90 -1.88 -0.07
CA GLY A 184 1.83 -1.99 1.06
C GLY A 184 2.33 -0.64 1.54
N ALA A 185 2.78 0.22 0.61
CA ALA A 185 3.23 1.56 0.98
C ALA A 185 2.05 2.48 1.34
N GLY A 186 0.89 2.36 0.66
CA GLY A 186 -0.33 3.09 0.99
C GLY A 186 -0.80 2.83 2.42
N ALA A 187 -0.96 1.55 2.81
CA ALA A 187 -1.34 1.16 4.17
C ALA A 187 -0.33 1.64 5.22
N LEU A 188 0.98 1.50 4.95
CA LEU A 188 2.01 1.98 5.88
C LEU A 188 2.00 3.51 6.02
N LEU A 189 1.77 4.25 4.93
CA LEU A 189 1.67 5.71 4.94
C LEU A 189 0.47 6.18 5.79
N ILE A 190 -0.72 5.61 5.53
CA ILE A 190 -1.95 5.94 6.26
C ILE A 190 -1.78 5.64 7.75
N ARG A 191 -1.19 4.49 8.08
CA ARG A 191 -0.88 4.10 9.47
C ARG A 191 0.03 5.13 10.13
N GLU A 192 1.12 5.51 9.48
CA GLU A 192 2.08 6.46 10.03
C GLU A 192 1.46 7.84 10.24
N VAL A 193 0.70 8.35 9.28
CA VAL A 193 -0.01 9.64 9.39
C VAL A 193 -1.02 9.60 10.55
N THR A 194 -1.81 8.52 10.64
CA THR A 194 -2.80 8.34 11.69
C THR A 194 -2.15 8.33 13.07
N ARG A 195 -1.12 7.51 13.28
CA ARG A 195 -0.49 7.38 14.60
C ARG A 195 0.35 8.58 14.99
N ARG A 196 1.02 9.25 14.05
CA ARG A 196 1.77 10.49 14.31
C ARG A 196 0.89 11.66 14.70
N THR A 197 -0.37 11.64 14.26
CA THR A 197 -1.33 12.70 14.60
C THR A 197 -2.17 12.38 15.84
N GLY A 198 -1.90 11.26 16.51
CA GLY A 198 -2.61 10.81 17.71
C GLY A 198 -4.04 10.32 17.42
N ARG A 199 -4.26 9.79 16.21
CA ARG A 199 -5.59 9.40 15.71
C ARG A 199 -5.81 7.89 15.72
N GLY A 200 -7.08 7.52 15.58
CA GLY A 200 -7.61 6.17 15.74
C GLY A 200 -8.06 5.51 14.44
N VAL A 201 -8.85 4.44 14.60
CA VAL A 201 -9.38 3.64 13.49
C VAL A 201 -10.29 4.47 12.57
N ALA A 202 -11.07 5.42 13.12
CA ALA A 202 -11.93 6.29 12.31
C ALA A 202 -11.13 7.06 11.24
N THR A 203 -9.95 7.54 11.58
CA THR A 203 -9.06 8.21 10.62
C THR A 203 -8.47 7.23 9.61
N MET A 204 -8.19 5.99 10.00
CA MET A 204 -7.73 4.95 9.05
C MET A 204 -8.82 4.62 8.03
N LEU A 205 -10.07 4.49 8.46
CA LEU A 205 -11.22 4.25 7.57
C LEU A 205 -11.42 5.41 6.60
N LEU A 206 -11.40 6.67 7.08
CA LEU A 206 -11.56 7.83 6.21
C LEU A 206 -10.39 8.02 5.24
N LEU A 207 -9.15 7.85 5.69
CA LEU A 207 -7.99 7.90 4.80
C LEU A 207 -7.97 6.72 3.83
N GLY A 208 -8.47 5.55 4.23
CA GLY A 208 -8.65 4.42 3.34
C GLY A 208 -9.75 4.63 2.29
N LEU A 209 -10.79 5.41 2.63
CA LEU A 209 -11.81 5.85 1.67
C LEU A 209 -11.22 6.83 0.65
N ALA A 210 -10.41 7.79 1.12
CA ALA A 210 -9.69 8.68 0.21
C ALA A 210 -8.70 7.91 -0.67
N TYR A 211 -8.03 6.89 -0.13
CA TYR A 211 -7.17 5.98 -0.89
C TYR A 211 -7.95 5.23 -1.98
N GLY A 212 -9.09 4.62 -1.66
CA GLY A 212 -9.93 3.95 -2.66
C GLY A 212 -10.47 4.89 -3.74
N LEU A 213 -10.83 6.13 -3.38
CA LEU A 213 -11.21 7.15 -4.37
C LEU A 213 -10.06 7.52 -5.31
N ILE A 214 -8.83 7.61 -4.81
CA ILE A 214 -7.66 7.91 -5.63
C ILE A 214 -7.31 6.70 -6.51
N GLU A 215 -7.26 5.50 -5.94
CA GLU A 215 -6.90 4.28 -6.65
C GLU A 215 -7.93 3.93 -7.73
N GLU A 216 -9.19 3.71 -7.35
CA GLU A 216 -10.23 3.33 -8.30
C GLU A 216 -10.65 4.51 -9.20
N GLY A 217 -10.72 5.70 -8.64
CA GLY A 217 -11.26 6.85 -9.35
C GLY A 217 -10.26 7.54 -10.26
N LEU A 218 -9.02 7.78 -9.80
CA LEU A 218 -8.04 8.56 -10.56
C LEU A 218 -6.98 7.69 -11.23
N VAL A 219 -6.48 6.67 -10.52
CA VAL A 219 -5.41 5.80 -11.04
C VAL A 219 -5.98 4.83 -12.06
N LEU A 220 -6.96 4.01 -11.67
CA LEU A 220 -7.61 3.01 -12.53
C LEU A 220 -8.76 3.59 -13.36
N GLN A 221 -9.37 4.70 -12.93
CA GLN A 221 -10.57 5.27 -13.58
C GLN A 221 -11.77 4.30 -13.67
N SER A 222 -11.73 3.24 -12.88
CA SER A 222 -12.70 2.13 -12.83
C SER A 222 -14.06 2.55 -12.31
N LEU A 223 -14.15 3.65 -11.56
CA LEU A 223 -15.43 4.19 -11.13
C LEU A 223 -16.30 4.68 -12.29
N THR A 224 -15.72 5.06 -13.43
CA THR A 224 -16.46 5.67 -14.55
C THR A 224 -16.30 4.94 -15.88
N SER A 225 -15.30 4.06 -15.99
CA SER A 225 -15.07 3.28 -17.20
C SER A 225 -16.26 2.41 -17.56
N PRO A 226 -16.71 2.39 -18.82
CA PRO A 226 -17.79 1.53 -19.27
C PRO A 226 -17.35 0.06 -19.45
N THR A 227 -16.05 -0.20 -19.51
CA THR A 227 -15.48 -1.45 -20.04
C THR A 227 -14.66 -2.21 -19.01
N ILE A 228 -13.91 -1.51 -18.16
CA ILE A 228 -13.00 -2.16 -17.20
C ILE A 228 -13.78 -3.08 -16.26
N TYR A 229 -13.29 -4.31 -16.11
CA TYR A 229 -13.89 -5.38 -15.29
C TYR A 229 -15.37 -5.69 -15.56
N ARG A 230 -15.94 -5.19 -16.67
CA ARG A 230 -17.39 -5.17 -16.94
C ARG A 230 -18.19 -4.52 -15.79
N ALA A 231 -17.57 -3.65 -15.00
CA ALA A 231 -18.15 -3.07 -13.79
C ALA A 231 -19.43 -2.26 -14.06
N ALA A 232 -19.56 -1.68 -15.26
CA ALA A 232 -20.75 -0.97 -15.70
C ALA A 232 -22.00 -1.86 -15.80
N GLN A 233 -21.83 -3.18 -15.88
CA GLN A 233 -22.91 -4.15 -16.01
C GLN A 233 -23.42 -4.63 -14.65
N TRP A 234 -22.67 -4.41 -13.56
CA TRP A 234 -22.97 -4.98 -12.24
C TRP A 234 -24.28 -4.45 -11.64
N ALA A 235 -24.61 -3.19 -11.93
CA ALA A 235 -25.84 -2.52 -11.55
C ALA A 235 -26.06 -1.27 -12.42
N PRO A 236 -27.27 -0.70 -12.50
CA PRO A 236 -27.48 0.57 -13.19
C PRO A 236 -26.58 1.69 -12.66
N ARG A 237 -26.00 2.46 -13.57
CA ARG A 237 -25.07 3.55 -13.26
C ARG A 237 -25.81 4.77 -12.72
N LEU A 238 -25.41 5.23 -11.54
CA LEU A 238 -25.87 6.48 -10.93
C LEU A 238 -24.79 7.54 -11.14
N LEU A 239 -25.17 8.77 -11.54
CA LEU A 239 -24.22 9.87 -11.74
C LEU A 239 -23.04 9.51 -12.65
N CYS A 240 -23.27 8.65 -13.65
CA CYS A 240 -22.23 8.11 -14.53
C CYS A 240 -21.10 7.35 -13.81
N VAL A 241 -21.32 6.82 -12.60
CA VAL A 241 -20.40 5.90 -11.94
C VAL A 241 -20.92 4.47 -11.96
N ASN A 242 -20.01 3.49 -11.91
CA ASN A 242 -20.32 2.08 -11.78
C ASN A 242 -20.80 1.83 -10.35
N SER A 243 -22.12 1.93 -10.10
CA SER A 243 -22.68 2.11 -8.75
C SER A 243 -22.32 1.00 -7.78
N ALA A 244 -22.60 -0.26 -8.10
CA ALA A 244 -22.29 -1.41 -7.24
C ALA A 244 -20.78 -1.60 -7.05
N TYR A 245 -20.00 -1.41 -8.11
CA TYR A 245 -18.53 -1.46 -8.06
C TYR A 245 -17.95 -0.36 -7.16
N THR A 246 -18.50 0.85 -7.25
CA THR A 246 -18.11 2.01 -6.44
C THR A 246 -18.44 1.75 -4.98
N GLU A 247 -19.65 1.29 -4.67
CA GLU A 247 -20.06 0.93 -3.32
C GLU A 247 -19.15 -0.15 -2.73
N LEU A 248 -18.88 -1.21 -3.50
CA LEU A 248 -18.00 -2.29 -3.09
C LEU A 248 -16.63 -1.72 -2.71
N ASN A 249 -15.96 -1.04 -3.64
CA ASN A 249 -14.57 -0.64 -3.46
C ASN A 249 -14.38 0.49 -2.44
N LEU A 250 -15.34 1.41 -2.32
CA LEU A 250 -15.27 2.50 -1.34
C LEU A 250 -15.49 2.03 0.10
N VAL A 251 -16.01 0.82 0.33
CA VAL A 251 -15.99 0.15 1.64
C VAL A 251 -14.81 -0.81 1.74
N TYR A 252 -14.50 -1.51 0.64
CA TYR A 252 -13.47 -2.54 0.58
C TYR A 252 -12.09 -1.99 0.95
N HIS A 253 -11.67 -0.91 0.30
CA HIS A 253 -10.36 -0.29 0.53
C HIS A 253 -10.15 0.19 1.97
N PRO A 254 -11.06 0.97 2.58
CA PRO A 254 -10.97 1.31 4.00
C PRO A 254 -10.80 0.12 4.93
N VAL A 255 -11.54 -0.96 4.69
CA VAL A 255 -11.68 -2.09 5.61
C VAL A 255 -10.57 -3.12 5.38
N PHE A 256 -10.51 -3.71 4.19
CA PHE A 256 -9.65 -4.85 3.87
C PHE A 256 -8.26 -4.43 3.40
N SER A 257 -8.14 -3.37 2.61
CA SER A 257 -6.83 -2.92 2.11
C SER A 257 -6.04 -2.15 3.15
N ILE A 258 -6.72 -1.42 4.04
CA ILE A 258 -6.09 -0.48 4.98
C ILE A 258 -6.25 -0.93 6.43
N THR A 259 -7.47 -0.92 6.98
CA THR A 259 -7.68 -1.02 8.43
C THR A 259 -7.33 -2.40 8.98
N ILE A 260 -7.76 -3.48 8.34
CA ILE A 260 -7.50 -4.86 8.76
C ILE A 260 -5.99 -5.14 8.81
N PRO A 261 -5.20 -4.92 7.75
CA PRO A 261 -3.74 -5.15 7.77
C PRO A 261 -3.04 -4.32 8.85
N ILE A 262 -3.43 -3.06 9.04
CA ILE A 262 -2.87 -2.18 10.06
C ILE A 262 -3.15 -2.72 11.46
N VAL A 263 -4.43 -3.00 11.76
CA VAL A 263 -4.83 -3.47 13.10
C VAL A 263 -4.22 -4.83 13.40
N LEU A 264 -4.22 -5.75 12.44
CA LEU A 264 -3.60 -7.07 12.60
C LEU A 264 -2.10 -6.94 12.87
N THR A 265 -1.39 -6.07 12.15
CA THR A 265 0.03 -5.78 12.42
C THR A 265 0.23 -5.18 13.81
N GLU A 266 -0.61 -4.24 14.24
CA GLU A 266 -0.50 -3.65 15.58
C GLU A 266 -0.76 -4.68 16.70
N LEU A 267 -1.64 -5.66 16.46
CA LEU A 267 -1.89 -6.78 17.38
C LEU A 267 -0.71 -7.76 17.41
N LEU A 268 -0.14 -8.11 16.26
CA LEU A 268 1.05 -8.98 16.16
C LEU A 268 2.27 -8.34 16.85
N PHE A 269 2.40 -7.03 16.76
CA PHE A 269 3.47 -6.25 17.39
C PHE A 269 2.97 -5.44 18.60
N ALA A 270 2.10 -6.03 19.43
CA ALA A 270 1.45 -5.36 20.55
C ALA A 270 2.42 -4.67 21.53
N ARG A 271 3.64 -5.20 21.71
CA ARG A 271 4.69 -4.59 22.55
C ARG A 271 5.17 -3.23 22.02
N HIS A 272 5.15 -3.02 20.70
CA HIS A 272 5.47 -1.73 20.09
C HIS A 272 4.28 -0.76 20.11
N GLY A 273 3.07 -1.33 20.17
CA GLY A 273 1.82 -0.58 20.25
C GLY A 273 1.62 0.37 19.07
N ARG A 274 1.07 1.54 19.38
CA ARG A 274 0.69 2.58 18.39
C ARG A 274 1.83 3.54 18.05
N LEU A 275 3.06 3.29 18.52
CA LEU A 275 4.20 4.15 18.22
C LEU A 275 4.55 4.10 16.73
N PRO A 276 5.11 5.18 16.13
CA PRO A 276 5.59 5.16 14.75
C PRO A 276 6.55 3.99 14.48
N TYR A 277 6.40 3.34 13.33
CA TYR A 277 7.30 2.30 12.84
C TYR A 277 8.50 2.91 12.12
N LEU A 278 8.27 4.02 11.41
CA LEU A 278 9.25 4.69 10.59
C LEU A 278 9.82 5.95 11.26
N ARG A 279 10.92 6.44 10.69
CA ARG A 279 11.42 7.80 10.95
C ARG A 279 10.92 8.73 9.84
N ARG A 280 11.08 10.04 9.99
CA ARG A 280 10.68 11.04 8.96
C ARG A 280 11.19 10.68 7.55
N GLY A 281 12.44 10.23 7.43
CA GLY A 281 12.98 9.81 6.13
C GLY A 281 12.36 8.52 5.58
N GLY A 282 11.96 7.60 6.44
CA GLY A 282 11.22 6.40 6.03
C GLY A 282 9.81 6.76 5.57
N LEU A 283 9.13 7.65 6.28
CA LEU A 283 7.81 8.17 5.91
C LEU A 283 7.82 8.81 4.51
N ILE A 284 8.80 9.68 4.24
CA ILE A 284 8.96 10.30 2.92
C ILE A 284 9.19 9.23 1.85
N ALA A 285 10.10 8.28 2.11
CA ALA A 285 10.36 7.19 1.16
C ALA A 285 9.11 6.35 0.88
N THR A 286 8.31 6.02 1.91
CA THR A 286 7.03 5.32 1.76
C THR A 286 6.05 6.13 0.93
N GLY A 287 5.94 7.44 1.15
CA GLY A 287 5.10 8.31 0.33
C GLY A 287 5.52 8.34 -1.15
N VAL A 288 6.83 8.43 -1.41
CA VAL A 288 7.37 8.36 -2.79
C VAL A 288 7.08 7.00 -3.42
N VAL A 289 7.28 5.89 -2.70
CA VAL A 289 6.97 4.54 -3.20
C VAL A 289 5.49 4.38 -3.50
N ALA A 290 4.60 4.91 -2.66
CA ALA A 290 3.15 4.87 -2.89
C ALA A 290 2.77 5.63 -4.17
N VAL A 291 3.31 6.84 -4.38
CA VAL A 291 3.08 7.62 -5.60
C VAL A 291 3.63 6.90 -6.82
N LEU A 292 4.87 6.40 -6.77
CA LEU A 292 5.46 5.65 -7.88
C LEU A 292 4.66 4.36 -8.18
N GLY A 293 4.12 3.69 -7.16
CA GLY A 293 3.22 2.55 -7.32
C GLY A 293 1.94 2.92 -8.06
N ALA A 294 1.30 4.03 -7.65
CA ALA A 294 0.11 4.55 -8.33
C ALA A 294 0.40 4.92 -9.79
N LEU A 295 1.53 5.57 -10.08
CA LEU A 295 1.93 5.90 -11.45
C LEU A 295 2.26 4.64 -12.27
N LEU A 296 2.90 3.63 -11.66
CA LEU A 296 3.15 2.35 -12.29
C LEU A 296 1.84 1.69 -12.71
N VAL A 297 0.84 1.62 -11.82
CA VAL A 297 -0.49 1.10 -12.17
C VAL A 297 -1.13 1.93 -13.28
N ARG A 298 -1.12 3.26 -13.16
CA ARG A 298 -1.71 4.17 -14.15
C ARG A 298 -1.16 3.99 -15.56
N PHE A 299 0.15 3.80 -15.70
CA PHE A 299 0.81 3.84 -17.00
C PHE A 299 1.24 2.48 -17.54
N ALA A 300 1.43 1.48 -16.66
CA ALA A 300 1.83 0.14 -17.07
C ALA A 300 0.67 -0.86 -17.06
N VAL A 301 -0.28 -0.73 -16.12
CA VAL A 301 -1.38 -1.70 -15.95
C VAL A 301 -2.65 -1.24 -16.64
N LEU A 302 -3.09 -0.01 -16.38
CA LEU A 302 -4.38 0.46 -16.89
C LEU A 302 -4.50 0.40 -18.43
N PRO A 303 -3.49 0.79 -19.24
CA PRO A 303 -3.63 0.75 -20.70
C PRO A 303 -3.87 -0.64 -21.29
N SER A 304 -3.48 -1.72 -20.58
CA SER A 304 -3.81 -3.09 -21.01
C SER A 304 -5.17 -3.55 -20.51
N GLU A 305 -5.62 -3.07 -19.35
CA GLU A 305 -6.90 -3.44 -18.74
C GLU A 305 -8.09 -2.67 -19.33
N ASP A 306 -7.89 -1.41 -19.74
CA ASP A 306 -8.94 -0.54 -20.28
C ASP A 306 -8.43 0.33 -21.44
N PRO A 307 -8.11 -0.27 -22.60
CA PRO A 307 -7.49 0.44 -23.72
C PRO A 307 -8.38 1.57 -24.26
N GLY A 308 -7.82 2.77 -24.36
CA GLY A 308 -8.47 3.92 -25.00
C GLY A 308 -9.47 4.68 -24.13
N TYR A 309 -9.79 4.21 -22.92
CA TYR A 309 -10.63 4.98 -22.01
C TYR A 309 -9.86 6.14 -21.37
N THR A 310 -10.51 7.30 -21.30
CA THR A 310 -10.03 8.45 -20.53
C THR A 310 -11.19 9.05 -19.76
N MET A 311 -11.04 9.11 -18.44
CA MET A 311 -12.04 9.73 -17.57
C MET A 311 -12.27 11.20 -17.93
N PRO A 312 -13.54 11.66 -18.00
CA PRO A 312 -13.86 13.08 -18.17
C PRO A 312 -13.23 13.95 -17.07
N VAL A 313 -12.65 15.09 -17.44
CA VAL A 313 -11.95 16.01 -16.52
C VAL A 313 -12.85 16.44 -15.35
N VAL A 314 -14.13 16.69 -15.60
CA VAL A 314 -15.11 17.05 -14.55
C VAL A 314 -15.26 15.92 -13.53
N ALA A 315 -15.32 14.67 -13.98
CA ALA A 315 -15.42 13.52 -13.09
C ALA A 315 -14.12 13.33 -12.30
N ALA A 316 -12.95 13.49 -12.94
CA ALA A 316 -11.65 13.43 -12.25
C ALA A 316 -11.52 14.53 -11.18
N ALA A 317 -11.94 15.76 -11.49
CA ALA A 317 -11.96 16.88 -10.56
C ALA A 317 -12.92 16.63 -9.39
N ALA A 318 -14.11 16.07 -9.65
CA ALA A 318 -15.07 15.72 -8.60
C ALA A 318 -14.51 14.64 -7.66
N VAL A 319 -13.95 13.55 -8.20
CA VAL A 319 -13.32 12.50 -7.40
C VAL A 319 -12.17 13.05 -6.56
N LEU A 320 -11.31 13.88 -7.15
CA LEU A 320 -10.21 14.53 -6.43
C LEU A 320 -10.75 15.43 -5.30
N ALA A 321 -11.77 16.25 -5.57
CA ALA A 321 -12.37 17.12 -4.57
C ALA A 321 -12.97 16.32 -3.40
N VAL A 322 -13.67 15.22 -3.67
CA VAL A 322 -14.20 14.33 -2.64
C VAL A 322 -13.07 13.66 -1.86
N ALA A 323 -12.04 13.15 -2.52
CA ALA A 323 -10.89 12.54 -1.85
C ALA A 323 -10.16 13.52 -0.92
N LEU A 324 -9.98 14.77 -1.36
CA LEU A 324 -9.41 15.85 -0.55
C LEU A 324 -10.31 16.23 0.62
N LEU A 325 -11.62 16.37 0.39
CA LEU A 325 -12.60 16.65 1.44
C LEU A 325 -12.58 15.56 2.52
N VAL A 326 -12.64 14.29 2.13
CA VAL A 326 -12.56 13.14 3.04
C VAL A 326 -11.23 13.15 3.81
N THR A 327 -10.11 13.45 3.14
CA THR A 327 -8.80 13.57 3.80
C THR A 327 -8.80 14.70 4.84
N VAL A 328 -9.33 15.88 4.51
CA VAL A 328 -9.44 17.00 5.45
C VAL A 328 -10.33 16.63 6.63
N ILE A 329 -11.47 15.97 6.40
CA ILE A 329 -12.34 15.46 7.47
C ILE A 329 -11.56 14.48 8.34
N ALA A 330 -10.85 13.51 7.76
CA ALA A 330 -10.04 12.53 8.48
C ALA A 330 -9.00 13.18 9.41
N LEU A 331 -8.39 14.27 8.95
CA LEU A 331 -7.42 15.07 9.71
C LEU A 331 -8.06 16.08 10.67
N ARG A 332 -9.38 16.25 10.65
CA ARG A 332 -10.14 17.07 11.62
C ARG A 332 -10.90 16.23 12.64
N VAL A 333 -11.18 14.95 12.36
CA VAL A 333 -11.75 14.02 13.35
C VAL A 333 -10.90 14.09 14.62
N ARG A 334 -11.60 14.31 15.75
CA ARG A 334 -10.99 14.51 17.07
C ARG A 334 -10.06 13.33 17.39
N ARG A 335 -8.93 13.64 18.03
CA ARG A 335 -8.03 12.62 18.59
C ARG A 335 -8.85 11.73 19.53
N GLU A 336 -8.59 10.43 19.53
CA GLU A 336 -9.29 9.53 20.45
C GLU A 336 -9.00 9.99 21.90
N PRO A 337 -10.02 10.37 22.69
CA PRO A 337 -9.80 10.69 24.10
C PRO A 337 -9.32 9.44 24.84
N ALA A 338 -8.33 9.60 25.71
CA ALA A 338 -7.80 8.52 26.56
C ALA A 338 -8.83 7.96 27.57
N SER A 339 -9.95 8.67 27.76
CA SER A 339 -11.06 8.27 28.62
C SER A 339 -12.36 8.40 27.84
N ARG A 340 -12.84 7.31 27.26
CA ARG A 340 -14.25 7.18 26.90
C ARG A 340 -14.95 6.63 28.13
N THR A 341 -16.02 7.29 28.59
CA THR A 341 -16.90 6.74 29.62
C THR A 341 -17.43 5.40 29.12
N ALA A 342 -16.84 4.32 29.64
CA ALA A 342 -17.07 3.00 29.10
C ALA A 342 -18.45 2.51 29.54
N THR A 343 -19.26 2.09 28.56
CA THR A 343 -20.65 1.69 28.77
C THR A 343 -20.74 0.30 29.41
N ALA A 344 -21.79 0.06 30.20
CA ALA A 344 -22.08 -1.22 30.84
C ALA A 344 -22.59 -2.30 29.87
N THR A 345 -22.57 -2.02 28.56
CA THR A 345 -22.98 -2.96 27.51
C THR A 345 -22.15 -4.24 27.57
N ARG A 346 -22.83 -5.41 27.57
CA ARG A 346 -22.19 -6.72 27.47
C ARG A 346 -21.79 -6.99 26.02
N VAL A 347 -20.51 -7.26 25.79
CA VAL A 347 -20.00 -7.68 24.47
C VAL A 347 -20.14 -9.20 24.34
N LEU A 348 -20.46 -9.68 23.14
CA LEU A 348 -20.43 -11.10 22.79
C LEU A 348 -19.00 -11.65 22.88
N SER A 349 -18.84 -12.96 23.02
CA SER A 349 -17.49 -13.55 23.10
C SER A 349 -16.63 -13.20 21.86
N PRO A 350 -15.28 -13.24 21.97
CA PRO A 350 -14.41 -12.99 20.81
C PRO A 350 -14.69 -13.88 19.61
N ALA A 351 -15.08 -15.14 19.85
CA ALA A 351 -15.44 -16.08 18.79
C ALA A 351 -16.75 -15.68 18.08
N VAL A 352 -17.79 -15.30 18.85
CA VAL A 352 -19.05 -14.83 18.26
C VAL A 352 -18.84 -13.50 17.52
N THR A 353 -18.01 -12.61 18.06
CA THR A 353 -17.59 -11.38 17.37
C THR A 353 -16.97 -11.70 16.01
N ALA A 354 -16.08 -12.69 15.96
CA ALA A 354 -15.47 -13.14 14.70
C ALA A 354 -16.53 -13.66 13.71
N VAL A 355 -17.44 -14.53 14.15
CA VAL A 355 -18.52 -15.06 13.29
C VAL A 355 -19.39 -13.93 12.74
N VAL A 356 -19.82 -12.97 13.57
CA VAL A 356 -20.65 -11.85 13.14
C VAL A 356 -19.93 -10.97 12.10
N THR A 357 -18.66 -10.63 12.36
CA THR A 357 -17.88 -9.83 11.40
C THR A 357 -17.55 -10.59 10.12
N GLY A 358 -17.33 -11.91 10.19
CA GLY A 358 -17.08 -12.74 9.03
C GLY A 358 -18.32 -12.94 8.17
N ALA A 359 -19.48 -13.21 8.78
CA ALA A 359 -20.75 -13.28 8.07
C ALA A 359 -21.08 -11.93 7.41
N GLY A 360 -20.87 -10.82 8.12
CA GLY A 360 -21.06 -9.47 7.56
C GLY A 360 -20.12 -9.18 6.38
N ALA A 361 -18.84 -9.53 6.49
CA ALA A 361 -17.87 -9.37 5.41
C ALA A 361 -18.20 -10.24 4.19
N PHE A 362 -18.51 -11.52 4.40
CA PHE A 362 -18.92 -12.44 3.34
C PHE A 362 -20.18 -11.92 2.63
N ALA A 363 -21.22 -11.57 3.38
CA ALA A 363 -22.47 -11.08 2.82
C ALA A 363 -22.29 -9.75 2.07
N PHE A 364 -21.51 -8.82 2.62
CA PHE A 364 -21.19 -7.56 1.95
C PHE A 364 -20.56 -7.79 0.56
N VAL A 365 -19.53 -8.63 0.47
CA VAL A 365 -18.87 -8.90 -0.82
C VAL A 365 -19.80 -9.70 -1.74
N ALA A 366 -20.47 -10.73 -1.23
CA ALA A 366 -21.37 -11.58 -2.02
C ALA A 366 -22.57 -10.84 -2.61
N LEU A 367 -23.08 -9.81 -1.91
CA LEU A 367 -24.19 -9.00 -2.42
C LEU A 367 -23.76 -8.12 -3.58
N LEU A 368 -22.54 -7.58 -3.58
CA LEU A 368 -22.12 -6.57 -4.55
C LEU A 368 -21.32 -7.15 -5.72
N PHE A 369 -20.43 -8.10 -5.45
CA PHE A 369 -19.53 -8.68 -6.45
C PHE A 369 -20.27 -9.75 -7.27
N PRO A 370 -20.41 -9.62 -8.60
CA PRO A 370 -21.03 -10.66 -9.42
C PRO A 370 -20.14 -11.92 -9.49
N PHE A 371 -20.75 -13.09 -9.31
CA PHE A 371 -20.04 -14.37 -9.32
C PHE A 371 -20.89 -15.46 -9.95
N ALA A 372 -20.30 -16.64 -10.15
CA ALA A 372 -20.98 -17.82 -10.71
C ALA A 372 -21.73 -17.55 -12.03
N GLY A 373 -21.12 -16.75 -12.92
CA GLY A 373 -21.67 -16.43 -14.24
C GLY A 373 -22.73 -15.33 -14.25
N SER A 374 -23.02 -14.70 -13.11
CA SER A 374 -23.93 -13.56 -13.07
C SER A 374 -23.29 -12.30 -13.65
N GLU A 375 -24.06 -11.53 -14.42
CA GLU A 375 -23.63 -10.22 -14.91
C GLU A 375 -23.88 -9.09 -13.90
N GLN A 376 -24.89 -9.25 -13.04
CA GLN A 376 -25.33 -8.26 -12.05
C GLN A 376 -25.15 -8.74 -10.62
N SER A 377 -25.08 -7.80 -9.69
CA SER A 377 -24.94 -8.06 -8.26
C SER A 377 -26.01 -9.04 -7.77
N PHE A 378 -25.58 -10.10 -7.08
CA PHE A 378 -26.43 -11.12 -6.45
C PHE A 378 -27.51 -11.73 -7.38
N PHE A 379 -27.17 -12.01 -8.65
CA PHE A 379 -28.08 -12.65 -9.62
C PHE A 379 -29.35 -11.83 -9.94
N THR A 380 -29.32 -10.53 -9.67
CA THR A 380 -30.42 -9.62 -9.99
C THR A 380 -30.40 -9.19 -11.46
N HIS A 381 -31.43 -8.47 -11.90
CA HIS A 381 -31.55 -7.97 -13.27
C HIS A 381 -32.14 -6.56 -13.30
N GLY A 382 -31.61 -5.70 -14.17
CA GLY A 382 -32.07 -4.32 -14.34
C GLY A 382 -31.97 -3.49 -13.06
N ALA A 383 -33.06 -2.82 -12.68
CA ALA A 383 -33.10 -1.98 -11.49
C ALA A 383 -33.10 -2.77 -10.17
N TRP A 384 -33.35 -4.09 -10.20
CA TRP A 384 -33.33 -4.90 -8.99
C TRP A 384 -31.95 -5.01 -8.34
N ALA A 385 -30.86 -4.69 -9.05
CA ALA A 385 -29.52 -4.60 -8.49
C ALA A 385 -29.38 -3.54 -7.37
N PHE A 386 -30.32 -2.59 -7.26
CA PHE A 386 -30.34 -1.66 -6.12
C PHE A 386 -30.74 -2.35 -4.80
N ALA A 387 -31.44 -3.50 -4.83
CA ALA A 387 -31.81 -4.23 -3.63
C ALA A 387 -30.59 -4.85 -2.90
N PRO A 388 -29.69 -5.62 -3.55
CA PRO A 388 -28.48 -6.10 -2.90
C PRO A 388 -27.54 -4.96 -2.51
N MET A 389 -27.48 -3.86 -3.27
CA MET A 389 -26.78 -2.64 -2.87
C MET A 389 -27.31 -2.07 -1.54
N ALA A 390 -28.62 -1.83 -1.45
CA ALA A 390 -29.24 -1.35 -0.21
C ALA A 390 -29.01 -2.30 0.98
N ALA A 391 -29.06 -3.62 0.73
CA ALA A 391 -28.74 -4.62 1.74
C ALA A 391 -27.25 -4.56 2.17
N ALA A 392 -26.32 -4.38 1.24
CA ALA A 392 -24.89 -4.25 1.52
C ALA A 392 -24.57 -2.98 2.33
N ALA A 393 -25.20 -1.85 1.97
CA ALA A 393 -25.15 -0.61 2.75
C ALA A 393 -25.70 -0.81 4.16
N GLY A 394 -26.85 -1.50 4.29
CA GLY A 394 -27.47 -1.84 5.57
C GLY A 394 -26.59 -2.71 6.46
N ILE A 395 -25.95 -3.75 5.89
CA ILE A 395 -24.99 -4.61 6.60
C ILE A 395 -23.79 -3.80 7.05
N THR A 396 -23.21 -2.98 6.17
CA THR A 396 -22.04 -2.14 6.48
C THR A 396 -22.36 -1.17 7.63
N ALA A 397 -23.50 -0.47 7.56
CA ALA A 397 -23.95 0.45 8.60
C ALA A 397 -24.27 -0.31 9.92
N GLY A 398 -24.98 -1.42 9.84
CA GLY A 398 -25.34 -2.26 10.99
C GLY A 398 -24.11 -2.79 11.72
N THR A 399 -23.18 -3.40 11.00
CA THR A 399 -21.91 -3.89 11.56
C THR A 399 -21.05 -2.75 12.10
N GLY A 400 -21.01 -1.60 11.43
CA GLY A 400 -20.31 -0.40 11.91
C GLY A 400 -20.88 0.16 13.22
N LEU A 401 -22.22 0.25 13.33
CA LEU A 401 -22.91 0.66 14.56
C LEU A 401 -22.69 -0.34 15.69
N LEU A 402 -22.73 -1.64 15.38
CA LEU A 402 -22.49 -2.71 16.34
C LEU A 402 -21.06 -2.66 16.88
N LEU A 403 -20.05 -2.55 16.01
CA LEU A 403 -18.65 -2.38 16.39
C LEU A 403 -18.42 -1.09 17.18
N ARG A 404 -19.08 0.02 16.81
CA ARG A 404 -19.02 1.27 17.58
C ARG A 404 -19.58 1.11 18.99
N ARG A 405 -20.69 0.37 19.16
CA ARG A 405 -21.28 0.08 20.47
C ARG A 405 -20.38 -0.85 21.28
N TRP A 406 -19.89 -1.93 20.67
CA TRP A 406 -19.03 -2.90 21.35
C TRP A 406 -17.69 -2.30 21.77
N THR A 407 -17.03 -1.52 20.91
CA THR A 407 -15.75 -0.87 21.25
C THR A 407 -15.85 0.18 22.35
N ALA A 408 -17.06 0.68 22.64
CA ALA A 408 -17.32 1.57 23.77
C ALA A 408 -17.55 0.84 25.10
N ALA A 409 -17.79 -0.48 25.06
CA ALA A 409 -18.06 -1.27 26.24
C ALA A 409 -16.81 -1.49 27.11
N ARG A 410 -17.00 -1.57 28.43
CA ARG A 410 -15.93 -1.93 29.39
C ARG A 410 -15.35 -3.32 29.16
N SER A 411 -16.18 -4.24 28.65
CA SER A 411 -15.79 -5.63 28.39
C SER A 411 -15.09 -5.82 27.04
N TRP A 412 -14.86 -4.76 26.25
CA TRP A 412 -14.15 -4.86 24.98
C TRP A 412 -12.64 -4.98 25.20
N THR A 413 -12.07 -6.08 24.69
CA THR A 413 -10.67 -6.43 24.92
C THR A 413 -9.92 -6.61 23.59
N ARG A 414 -8.60 -6.78 23.67
CA ARG A 414 -7.78 -7.11 22.48
C ARG A 414 -8.22 -8.40 21.80
N ALA A 415 -8.72 -9.38 22.56
CA ALA A 415 -9.24 -10.62 22.00
C ALA A 415 -10.48 -10.36 21.12
N HIS A 416 -11.40 -9.49 21.55
CA HIS A 416 -12.56 -9.11 20.73
C HIS A 416 -12.16 -8.39 19.44
N LEU A 417 -11.19 -7.46 19.53
CA LEU A 417 -10.65 -6.78 18.34
C LEU A 417 -9.97 -7.75 17.38
N PHE A 418 -9.16 -8.68 17.90
CA PHE A 418 -8.53 -9.72 17.09
C PHE A 418 -9.59 -10.63 16.44
N GLY A 419 -10.61 -11.04 17.20
CA GLY A 419 -11.74 -11.81 16.69
C GLY A 419 -12.47 -11.09 15.56
N ALA A 420 -12.81 -9.82 15.72
CA ALA A 420 -13.45 -9.00 14.68
C ALA A 420 -12.64 -8.92 13.39
N VAL A 421 -11.32 -8.69 13.50
CA VAL A 421 -10.43 -8.59 12.34
C VAL A 421 -10.24 -9.94 11.66
N LEU A 422 -10.01 -11.00 12.45
CA LEU A 422 -9.87 -12.36 11.95
C LEU A 422 -11.16 -12.81 11.24
N GLY A 423 -12.31 -12.59 11.87
CA GLY A 423 -13.62 -12.92 11.33
C GLY A 423 -13.86 -12.26 9.98
N ALA A 424 -13.72 -10.93 9.90
CA ALA A 424 -13.87 -10.20 8.65
C ALA A 424 -12.91 -10.70 7.56
N THR A 425 -11.64 -10.94 7.90
CA THR A 425 -10.62 -11.45 6.96
C THR A 425 -10.97 -12.85 6.45
N VAL A 426 -11.47 -13.74 7.33
CA VAL A 426 -11.88 -15.09 6.94
C VAL A 426 -13.14 -15.08 6.09
N GLY A 427 -14.16 -14.30 6.46
CA GLY A 427 -15.40 -14.20 5.68
C GLY A 427 -15.15 -13.68 4.26
N HIS A 428 -14.28 -12.68 4.14
CA HIS A 428 -13.76 -12.18 2.88
C HIS A 428 -13.02 -13.26 2.07
N ALA A 429 -12.12 -14.01 2.68
CA ALA A 429 -11.37 -15.07 1.98
C ALA A 429 -12.24 -16.27 1.57
N VAL A 430 -13.23 -16.61 2.38
CA VAL A 430 -14.22 -17.64 2.06
C VAL A 430 -15.04 -17.23 0.84
N PHE A 431 -15.41 -15.94 0.71
CA PHE A 431 -16.03 -15.46 -0.52
C PHE A 431 -15.10 -15.66 -1.72
N GLY A 432 -13.84 -15.24 -1.62
CA GLY A 432 -12.85 -15.42 -2.70
C GLY A 432 -12.70 -16.88 -3.14
N LEU A 433 -12.68 -17.81 -2.18
CA LEU A 433 -12.64 -19.25 -2.45
C LEU A 433 -13.87 -19.76 -3.22
N VAL A 434 -15.06 -19.24 -2.90
CA VAL A 434 -16.32 -19.67 -3.53
C VAL A 434 -16.52 -19.02 -4.90
N ALA A 435 -16.21 -17.73 -5.02
CA ALA A 435 -16.59 -16.90 -6.16
C ALA A 435 -15.47 -16.75 -7.20
N ASN A 436 -14.23 -16.59 -6.77
CA ASN A 436 -13.11 -16.17 -7.64
C ASN A 436 -12.14 -17.31 -7.97
N ALA A 437 -12.30 -18.48 -7.35
CA ALA A 437 -11.45 -19.64 -7.59
C ALA A 437 -11.84 -20.40 -8.89
N GLY A 438 -11.32 -19.92 -10.03
CA GLY A 438 -11.63 -20.43 -11.35
C GLY A 438 -11.06 -21.82 -11.68
N THR A 439 -9.90 -22.17 -11.12
CA THR A 439 -9.22 -23.47 -11.36
C THR A 439 -9.06 -24.29 -10.08
N LEU A 440 -8.74 -25.59 -10.21
CA LEU A 440 -8.37 -26.42 -9.06
C LEU A 440 -7.17 -25.84 -8.31
N ALA A 441 -6.17 -25.32 -9.03
CA ALA A 441 -5.00 -24.69 -8.41
C ALA A 441 -5.40 -23.46 -7.58
N ASP A 442 -6.28 -22.59 -8.11
CA ASP A 442 -6.78 -21.42 -7.38
C ASP A 442 -7.56 -21.83 -6.12
N ARG A 443 -8.40 -22.87 -6.21
CA ARG A 443 -9.16 -23.42 -5.06
C ARG A 443 -8.23 -23.98 -3.99
N LEU A 444 -7.22 -24.76 -4.37
CA LEU A 444 -6.24 -25.29 -3.43
C LEU A 444 -5.44 -24.16 -2.77
N PHE A 445 -5.04 -23.15 -3.55
CA PHE A 445 -4.29 -22.00 -3.04
C PHE A 445 -5.11 -21.17 -2.05
N LEU A 446 -6.31 -20.74 -2.43
CA LEU A 446 -7.21 -19.94 -1.58
C LEU A 446 -7.70 -20.75 -0.37
N GLY A 447 -8.00 -22.04 -0.57
CA GLY A 447 -8.37 -22.94 0.51
C GLY A 447 -7.26 -23.10 1.54
N THR A 448 -6.02 -23.27 1.08
CA THR A 448 -4.83 -23.32 1.95
C THR A 448 -4.64 -22.00 2.69
N LEU A 449 -4.71 -20.86 1.99
CA LEU A 449 -4.53 -19.53 2.59
C LEU A 449 -5.61 -19.23 3.65
N THR A 450 -6.86 -19.59 3.37
CA THR A 450 -7.99 -19.43 4.28
C THR A 450 -7.82 -20.33 5.50
N LEU A 451 -7.47 -21.61 5.31
CA LEU A 451 -7.23 -22.56 6.40
C LEU A 451 -6.07 -22.10 7.30
N LEU A 452 -4.95 -21.68 6.72
CA LEU A 452 -3.82 -21.13 7.47
C LEU A 452 -4.22 -19.90 8.27
N THR A 453 -5.02 -19.00 7.70
CA THR A 453 -5.53 -17.82 8.40
C THR A 453 -6.40 -18.22 9.60
N VAL A 454 -7.32 -19.18 9.42
CA VAL A 454 -8.17 -19.69 10.51
C VAL A 454 -7.33 -20.34 11.60
N VAL A 455 -6.40 -21.23 11.25
CA VAL A 455 -5.58 -21.97 12.21
C VAL A 455 -4.66 -21.02 12.98
N LEU A 456 -3.85 -20.24 12.28
CA LEU A 456 -2.89 -19.32 12.91
C LEU A 456 -3.62 -18.20 13.67
N GLY A 457 -4.71 -17.69 13.12
CA GLY A 457 -5.56 -16.68 13.76
C GLY A 457 -6.19 -17.21 15.04
N THR A 458 -6.75 -18.42 15.02
CA THR A 458 -7.35 -19.03 16.23
C THR A 458 -6.28 -19.31 17.29
N MET A 459 -5.10 -19.80 16.89
CA MET A 459 -3.98 -19.99 17.82
C MET A 459 -3.53 -18.66 18.46
N ALA A 460 -3.43 -17.59 17.67
CA ALA A 460 -3.09 -16.26 18.16
C ALA A 460 -4.17 -15.68 19.07
N LEU A 461 -5.45 -15.87 18.72
CA LEU A 461 -6.58 -15.43 19.54
C LEU A 461 -6.59 -16.13 20.90
N ARG A 462 -6.37 -17.44 20.94
CA ARG A 462 -6.29 -18.22 22.21
C ARG A 462 -5.13 -17.79 23.09
N ARG A 463 -4.02 -17.31 22.51
CA ARG A 463 -2.87 -16.77 23.25
C ARG A 463 -3.08 -15.34 23.74
N THR A 464 -4.09 -14.64 23.22
CA THR A 464 -4.39 -13.26 23.62
C THR A 464 -5.15 -13.28 24.94
N ARG A 465 -4.50 -12.87 26.03
CA ARG A 465 -5.13 -12.83 27.36
C ARG A 465 -6.35 -11.88 27.35
N PRO A 466 -7.52 -12.31 27.87
CA PRO A 466 -8.73 -11.48 27.91
C PRO A 466 -8.53 -10.14 28.62
N ASP A 467 -7.73 -10.11 29.70
CA ASP A 467 -7.65 -8.97 30.61
C ASP A 467 -6.84 -7.78 30.09
N GLN A 468 -6.23 -7.89 28.90
CA GLN A 468 -5.54 -6.74 28.30
C GLN A 468 -6.54 -5.82 27.61
N ALA A 469 -6.93 -4.76 28.31
CA ALA A 469 -7.65 -3.65 27.73
C ALA A 469 -6.93 -3.15 26.46
N VAL A 470 -7.71 -2.75 25.45
CA VAL A 470 -7.16 -2.07 24.27
C VAL A 470 -6.48 -0.80 24.78
N PRO A 471 -5.23 -0.47 24.39
CA PRO A 471 -4.41 0.58 25.02
C PRO A 471 -5.02 1.99 25.05
N ASN A 472 -6.19 2.19 24.47
CA ASN A 472 -6.98 3.41 24.55
C ASN A 472 -7.87 3.52 25.80
N GLN A 473 -7.93 2.47 26.64
CA GLN A 473 -8.66 2.42 27.91
C GLN A 473 -7.74 2.22 29.12
N ALA A 474 -6.43 2.04 28.90
CA ALA A 474 -5.48 1.94 29.99
C ALA A 474 -5.23 3.35 30.53
N VAL A 475 -5.79 3.65 31.70
CA VAL A 475 -5.35 4.76 32.54
C VAL A 475 -3.83 4.57 32.73
N PRO A 476 -2.97 5.54 32.35
CA PRO A 476 -1.57 5.45 32.72
C PRO A 476 -1.52 5.39 34.23
N ASP A 477 -1.00 4.29 34.77
CA ASP A 477 -0.74 4.15 36.20
C ASP A 477 0.21 5.28 36.61
N GLN A 478 -0.34 6.31 37.27
CA GLN A 478 0.38 7.53 37.67
C GLN A 478 1.47 7.23 38.71
N THR A 479 1.53 6.00 39.23
CA THR A 479 2.48 5.58 40.27
C THR A 479 3.92 5.39 39.77
N VAL A 480 4.16 5.27 38.46
CA VAL A 480 5.52 5.07 37.93
C VAL A 480 6.29 6.39 37.76
N THR A 481 5.60 7.52 37.64
CA THR A 481 6.24 8.84 37.51
C THR A 481 6.70 9.44 38.84
N ASP A 482 6.07 9.09 39.97
CA ASP A 482 6.45 9.68 41.27
C ASP A 482 7.71 9.07 41.89
N ARG A 483 8.01 7.78 41.65
CA ARG A 483 9.24 7.16 42.18
C ARG A 483 10.53 7.62 41.48
N ALA A 484 10.43 8.19 40.29
CA ALA A 484 11.62 8.71 39.57
C ALA A 484 11.99 10.14 39.98
N VAL A 485 11.12 10.84 40.71
CA VAL A 485 11.34 12.24 41.14
C VAL A 485 11.80 12.32 42.60
N THR A 486 11.46 11.34 43.45
CA THR A 486 11.90 11.30 44.85
C THR A 486 13.31 10.78 45.08
N ASP A 487 13.94 10.13 44.09
CA ASP A 487 15.34 9.63 44.19
C ASP A 487 16.38 10.64 43.65
N ARG A 488 15.96 11.89 43.39
CA ARG A 488 16.83 13.01 42.99
C ARG A 488 16.52 14.30 43.73
N ARG A 489 16.37 14.23 45.05
CA ARG A 489 16.49 15.40 45.93
C ARG A 489 17.28 15.07 47.17
#